data_AF-A0A7Y2TPK6-F1
#
_entry.id   AF-A0A7Y2TPK6-F1
#
_cell.length_a   1.000
_cell.length_b   1.000
_cell.length_c   1.000
_cell.angle_alpha   90.00
_cell.angle_beta   90.00
_cell.angle_gamma   90.00
#
_symmetry.space_group_name_H-M   'P 1'
#
loop_
_entity.id
_entity.type
_entity.pdbx_description
1 polymer ?
#
loop_
_entity_poly.entity_id
_entity_poly.type
_entity_poly.pdbx_seq_one_letter_code
_entity_poly.pdbx_strand_id
1 'polypeptide(L)' 'KEGEGNFGYNAATGEYTDMIDAGILDPTKVVRAALQNASSVAGLMIITEAMVAELPKEEPPMPGGGDMGGMGGMGGMM' A
#
# COMPACT_ATOMS: atom_id res chain seq x y z
N LYS A 1 14.12 31.57 19.39
CA LYS A 1 12.68 31.49 19.08
C LYS A 1 12.44 30.90 17.70
N GLU A 2 13.25 31.24 16.67
CA GLU A 2 13.36 30.38 15.50
C GLU A 2 14.16 29.11 15.84
N GLY A 3 13.59 27.93 15.58
CA GLY A 3 14.31 26.65 15.55
C GLY A 3 14.39 25.82 16.83
N GLU A 4 13.82 26.26 17.95
CA GLU A 4 13.81 25.49 19.22
C GLU A 4 12.38 25.10 19.62
N GLY A 5 12.21 23.83 20.03
CA GLY A 5 10.94 23.31 20.55
C GLY A 5 9.88 23.13 19.47
N ASN A 6 8.72 23.77 19.65
CA ASN A 6 7.52 23.58 18.83
C ASN A 6 7.44 24.50 17.61
N PHE A 7 8.47 25.30 17.33
CA PHE A 7 8.45 26.21 16.19
C PHE A 7 8.57 25.43 14.88
N GLY A 8 7.63 25.63 13.96
CA GLY A 8 7.54 24.87 12.72
C GLY A 8 6.82 25.62 11.60
N TYR A 9 6.73 24.96 10.44
CA TYR A 9 6.08 25.51 9.25
C TYR A 9 4.63 25.02 9.15
N ASN A 10 3.69 25.96 9.10
CA ASN A 10 2.29 25.65 8.82
C ASN A 10 2.08 25.58 7.31
N ALA A 11 1.95 24.35 6.79
CA ALA A 11 1.76 24.12 5.36
C ALA A 11 0.42 24.63 4.79
N ALA A 12 -0.59 24.90 5.64
CA ALA A 12 -1.88 25.43 5.18
C ALA A 12 -1.85 26.94 4.92
N THR A 13 -1.04 27.69 5.69
CA THR A 13 -0.92 29.16 5.57
C THR A 13 0.38 29.60 4.90
N GLY A 14 1.39 28.72 4.88
CA GLY A 14 2.71 29.01 4.35
C GLY A 14 3.61 29.82 5.28
N GLU A 15 3.27 29.90 6.57
CA GLU A 15 3.96 30.72 7.56
C GLU A 15 4.64 29.87 8.64
N TYR A 16 5.72 30.39 9.22
CA TYR A 16 6.36 29.79 10.38
C TYR A 16 5.72 30.29 11.67
N THR A 17 5.37 29.35 12.56
CA THR A 17 4.61 29.65 13.77
C THR A 17 4.96 28.67 14.91
N ASP A 18 4.45 28.94 16.11
CA ASP A 18 4.40 27.91 17.17
C ASP A 18 3.32 26.90 16.83
N MET A 19 3.73 25.64 16.65
CA MET A 19 2.84 24.57 16.17
C MET A 19 1.82 24.14 17.24
N ILE A 20 2.13 24.28 18.53
CA ILE A 20 1.17 23.96 19.60
C ILE A 20 0.10 25.04 19.67
N ASP A 21 0.47 26.32 19.65
CA ASP A 21 -0.49 27.42 19.67
C ASP A 21 -1.37 27.41 18.41
N ALA A 22 -0.83 26.99 17.26
CA ALA A 22 -1.57 26.79 16.02
C ALA A 22 -2.46 25.53 16.02
N GLY A 23 -2.40 24.69 17.05
CA GLY A 23 -3.17 23.45 17.16
C GLY A 23 -2.67 22.32 16.24
N ILE A 24 -1.46 22.43 15.70
CA ILE A 24 -0.83 21.44 14.82
C ILE A 24 0.03 20.51 15.68
N LEU A 25 -0.58 19.43 16.16
CA LEU A 25 0.04 18.50 17.10
C LEU A 25 -0.29 17.04 16.76
N ASP A 26 0.71 16.18 16.91
CA ASP A 26 0.58 14.74 16.75
C ASP A 26 0.81 14.02 18.08
N PRO A 27 0.03 12.96 18.39
CA PRO A 27 0.29 12.16 19.58
C PRO A 27 1.69 11.55 19.54
N THR A 28 2.40 11.55 20.66
CA THR A 28 3.77 11.02 20.77
C THR A 28 3.90 9.58 20.24
N LYS A 29 2.87 8.75 20.45
CA LYS A 29 2.85 7.36 19.95
C LYS A 29 2.89 7.29 18.43
N VAL A 30 2.24 8.22 17.72
CA VAL A 30 2.16 8.23 16.25
C VAL A 30 3.55 8.45 15.66
N VAL A 31 4.21 9.55 16.05
CA VAL A 31 5.54 9.90 15.53
C VAL A 31 6.58 8.83 15.91
N ARG A 32 6.55 8.35 17.16
CA ARG A 32 7.46 7.29 17.63
C ARG A 32 7.29 6.00 16.84
N ALA A 33 6.05 5.53 16.70
CA ALA A 33 5.77 4.27 16.02
C ALA A 33 6.11 4.36 14.52
N ALA A 34 5.80 5.49 13.88
CA ALA A 34 6.15 5.73 12.48
C ALA A 34 7.66 5.60 12.24
N LEU A 35 8.47 6.29 13.04
CA LEU A 35 9.93 6.24 12.94
C LEU A 35 10.46 4.82 13.20
N GLN A 36 10.02 4.18 14.29
CA GLN A 36 10.48 2.84 14.67
C GLN A 36 10.16 1.79 13.60
N ASN A 37 8.94 1.80 13.08
CA ASN A 37 8.51 0.84 12.06
C ASN A 37 9.24 1.09 10.73
N ALA A 38 9.41 2.35 10.33
CA ALA A 38 10.16 2.70 9.13
C ALA A 38 11.63 2.24 9.23
N SER A 39 12.29 2.53 10.35
CA SER A 39 13.66 2.06 10.59
C SER A 39 13.76 0.53 10.62
N SER A 40 12.76 -0.17 11.15
CA SER A 40 12.73 -1.64 11.17
C SER A 40 12.68 -2.23 9.76
N VAL A 41 11.78 -1.75 8.89
CA VAL A 41 11.69 -2.22 7.50
C VAL A 41 12.94 -1.82 6.72
N ALA A 42 13.42 -0.58 6.87
CA ALA A 42 14.64 -0.15 6.21
C ALA A 42 15.85 -1.01 6.62
N GLY A 43 15.97 -1.33 7.91
CA GLY A 43 17.00 -2.21 8.44
C GLY A 43 16.96 -3.61 7.83
N LEU A 44 15.75 -4.19 7.69
CA LEU A 44 15.57 -5.48 6.99
C LEU A 44 16.02 -5.39 5.53
N MET A 45 15.59 -4.37 4.80
CA MET A 45 15.87 -4.24 3.36
C MET A 45 17.36 -4.02 3.07
N ILE A 46 18.06 -3.23 3.89
CA ILE A 46 19.50 -2.93 3.72
C ILE A 46 20.37 -4.18 3.81
N ILE A 47 20.00 -5.15 4.66
CA ILE A 47 20.78 -6.39 4.86
C ILE A 47 20.26 -7.57 4.03
N THR A 48 19.24 -7.36 3.20
CA THR A 48 18.67 -8.39 2.34
C THR A 48 19.42 -8.46 1.01
N GLU A 49 20.30 -9.44 0.86
CA GLU A 49 21.14 -9.61 -0.33
C GLU A 49 20.41 -10.21 -1.55
N ALA A 50 19.28 -10.90 -1.34
CA ALA A 50 18.50 -11.51 -2.41
C ALA A 50 17.01 -11.58 -2.05
N MET A 51 16.15 -11.37 -3.06
CA MET A 51 14.71 -11.58 -2.98
C MET A 51 14.29 -12.48 -4.13
N VAL A 52 13.56 -13.56 -3.83
CA VAL A 52 13.04 -14.50 -4.83
C VAL A 52 11.53 -14.37 -4.88
N ALA A 53 10.98 -14.23 -6.08
CA ALA A 53 9.54 -14.16 -6.33
C ALA A 53 9.14 -15.22 -7.37
N GLU A 54 7.92 -15.75 -7.24
CA GLU A 54 7.33 -16.61 -8.26
C GLU A 54 6.86 -15.76 -9.46
N LEU A 55 7.00 -16.31 -10.67
CA LEU A 55 6.42 -15.70 -11.86
C LEU A 55 4.88 -15.74 -11.77
N PRO A 56 4.18 -14.74 -12.33
CA PRO A 56 2.73 -14.82 -12.51
C PRO A 56 2.36 -16.13 -13.21
N LYS A 57 1.40 -16.86 -12.64
CA LYS A 57 0.89 -18.09 -13.26
C LYS A 57 -0.01 -17.68 -14.42
N GLU A 58 0.25 -18.23 -15.60
CA GLU A 58 -0.78 -18.26 -16.63
C GLU A 58 -1.82 -19.29 -16.19
N GLU A 59 -2.96 -18.80 -15.68
CA GLU A 59 -4.11 -19.66 -15.54
C GLU A 59 -4.59 -20.00 -16.96
N PRO A 60 -4.75 -21.29 -17.32
CA PRO A 60 -5.33 -21.63 -18.60
C PRO A 60 -6.69 -20.94 -18.70
N PRO A 61 -7.08 -20.43 -19.88
CA PRO A 61 -8.42 -19.90 -20.05
C PRO A 61 -9.39 -20.96 -19.57
N MET A 62 -10.07 -20.65 -18.46
CA MET A 62 -11.19 -21.46 -17.99
C MET A 62 -12.06 -21.69 -19.22
N PRO A 63 -12.31 -22.95 -19.63
CA PRO A 63 -13.07 -23.22 -20.83
C PRO A 63 -14.35 -22.39 -20.72
N GLY A 64 -14.44 -21.35 -21.56
CA GLY A 64 -15.63 -20.54 -21.63
C GLY A 64 -16.76 -21.54 -21.81
N GLY A 65 -17.76 -21.48 -20.93
CA GLY A 65 -18.95 -22.32 -21.03
C GLY A 65 -19.46 -22.16 -22.43
N GLY A 66 -19.11 -23.12 -23.29
CA GLY A 66 -19.37 -23.04 -24.70
C GLY A 66 -20.86 -22.91 -24.87
N ASP A 67 -21.26 -22.01 -25.76
CA ASP A 67 -22.57 -21.98 -26.38
C ASP A 67 -23.16 -23.39 -26.47
N MET A 68 -24.03 -23.73 -25.52
CA MET A 68 -25.01 -24.80 -25.70
C MET A 68 -26.22 -24.23 -26.48
N GLY A 69 -25.91 -23.37 -27.46
CA GLY A 69 -26.81 -22.89 -28.49
C GLY A 69 -26.52 -23.66 -29.77
N GLY A 70 -27.23 -24.77 -29.96
CA GLY A 70 -27.32 -25.42 -31.28
C GLY A 70 -26.71 -26.80 -31.37
N MET A 71 -27.45 -27.81 -30.94
CA MET A 71 -27.45 -29.10 -31.64
C MET A 71 -28.84 -29.73 -31.49
N GLY A 72 -29.80 -29.12 -32.18
CA GLY A 72 -31.03 -29.82 -32.51
C GLY A 72 -30.71 -30.94 -33.50
N GLY A 73 -31.23 -32.13 -33.21
CA GLY A 73 -31.52 -33.16 -34.21
C GLY A 73 -30.42 -34.17 -34.48
N MET A 74 -30.46 -35.29 -33.75
CA MET A 74 -30.33 -36.67 -34.29
C MET A 74 -30.60 -37.60 -33.09
N GLY A 75 -31.73 -38.28 -32.92
CA GLY A 75 -32.50 -38.98 -33.94
C GLY A 75 -31.89 -40.36 -34.19
N GLY A 76 -32.20 -41.34 -33.33
CA GLY A 76 -32.16 -42.76 -33.68
C GLY A 76 -31.06 -43.64 -33.07
N MET A 77 -31.54 -44.62 -32.30
CA MET A 77 -31.23 -46.05 -32.43
C MET A 77 -29.92 -46.61 -31.82
N MET A 78 -30.16 -47.49 -30.82
CA MET A 78 -29.29 -48.52 -30.20
C MET A 78 -28.33 -48.08 -29.11
#